data_AF-B6JP34-F1
#
_entry.id   AF-B6JP34-F1
#
_cell.length_a   1.000
_cell.length_b   1.000
_cell.length_c   1.000
_cell.angle_alpha   90.00
_cell.angle_beta   90.00
_cell.angle_gamma   90.00
#
_symmetry.space_group_name_H-M   'P 1'
#
loop_
_entity.id
_entity.type
_entity.pdbx_description
1 polymer ?
#
loop_
_entity_poly.entity_id
_entity_poly.type
_entity_poly.pdbx_seq_one_letter_code
_entity_poly.pdbx_strand_id
1 'polypeptide(L)'
;MNATDIFKEELLKELAKEEDQKKLVSRWNALSQKCSDNDLTMETLFSWHLTYLNPVTSKEKMEKRLVTWFKNLNKTPLEYLKGVEDFYNAYCEVLEMQDRHAHLLSYKDDDHLCVILCTILLHRYSDQDIGALKELLVKFYYQDWVAGQTKNTREQTCCNIINALKEKKSVENIASIVKKYFKDKNITQRFKENLQDSNLYTKFYFIGKSPKKNSWLKPILILVEYFMSDDSKPKRIEKNDFHVEHILP
;
A
#
# COMPACT_ATOMS: atom_id res chain seq x y z
N MET A 1 17.81 -2.28 19.26
CA MET A 1 18.46 -1.92 18.00
C MET A 1 17.60 -2.47 16.88
N ASN A 2 17.10 -1.61 15.99
CA ASN A 2 16.19 -2.03 14.92
C ASN A 2 17.00 -2.50 13.68
N ALA A 3 16.35 -3.15 12.71
CA ALA A 3 17.04 -3.68 11.51
C ALA A 3 17.70 -2.57 10.67
N THR A 4 17.13 -1.36 10.66
CA THR A 4 17.65 -0.22 9.92
C THR A 4 18.90 0.40 10.55
N ASP A 5 19.03 0.38 11.87
CA ASP A 5 20.22 0.86 12.59
C ASP A 5 21.42 -0.03 12.26
N ILE A 6 21.22 -1.35 12.31
CA ILE A 6 22.25 -2.33 11.94
C ILE A 6 22.66 -2.14 10.48
N PHE A 7 21.68 -1.96 9.59
CA PHE A 7 21.97 -1.75 8.18
C PHE A 7 22.69 -0.41 7.92
N LYS A 8 22.39 0.65 8.68
CA LYS A 8 23.14 1.92 8.63
C LYS A 8 24.62 1.72 8.97
N GLU A 9 24.93 0.91 9.98
CA GLU A 9 26.31 0.57 10.33
C GLU A 9 27.03 -0.17 9.20
N GLU A 10 26.35 -1.12 8.55
CA GLU A 10 26.89 -1.83 7.38
C GLU A 10 27.20 -0.86 6.22
N LEU A 11 26.29 0.08 5.93
CA LEU A 11 26.53 1.11 4.92
C LEU A 11 27.72 2.03 5.24
N LEU A 12 27.95 2.34 6.52
CA LEU A 12 29.08 3.16 6.94
C LEU A 12 30.43 2.44 6.77
N LYS A 13 30.49 1.13 7.01
CA LYS A 13 31.70 0.32 6.83
C LYS A 13 32.19 0.28 5.39
N GLU A 14 31.28 0.40 4.42
CA GLU A 14 31.58 0.42 2.98
C GLU A 14 32.13 1.77 2.49
N LEU A 15 32.09 2.82 3.32
CA LEU A 15 32.60 4.14 2.99
C LEU A 15 34.02 4.34 3.56
N ALA A 16 35.00 4.50 2.67
CA ALA A 16 36.40 4.71 3.07
C ALA A 16 36.70 6.14 3.56
N LYS A 17 35.94 7.14 3.10
CA LYS A 17 36.18 8.57 3.40
C LYS A 17 35.30 9.05 4.54
N GLU A 18 35.90 9.69 5.54
CA GLU A 18 35.17 10.26 6.69
C GLU A 18 34.13 11.31 6.27
N GLU A 19 34.41 12.08 5.22
CA GLU A 19 33.47 13.06 4.65
C GLU A 19 32.19 12.38 4.12
N ASP A 20 32.34 11.26 3.41
CA ASP A 20 31.20 10.50 2.89
C ASP A 20 30.40 9.85 4.03
N GLN A 21 31.07 9.37 5.08
CA GLN A 21 30.40 8.85 6.28
C GLN A 21 29.57 9.94 6.98
N LYS A 22 30.16 11.12 7.20
CA LYS A 22 29.46 12.29 7.77
C LYS A 22 28.25 12.69 6.92
N LYS A 23 28.41 12.68 5.59
CA LYS A 23 27.32 12.96 4.63
C LYS A 23 26.20 11.92 4.71
N LEU A 24 26.52 10.64 4.82
CA LEU A 24 25.53 9.57 4.98
C LEU A 24 24.75 9.75 6.29
N VAL A 25 25.43 9.98 7.41
CA VAL A 25 24.79 10.19 8.73
C VAL A 25 23.85 11.40 8.70
N SER A 26 24.30 12.52 8.12
CA SER A 26 23.50 13.73 8.01
C SER A 26 22.22 13.50 7.20
N ARG A 27 22.33 12.90 6.01
CA ARG A 27 21.17 12.59 5.15
C ARG A 27 20.23 11.57 5.80
N TRP A 28 20.77 10.55 6.44
CA TRP A 28 19.98 9.56 7.18
C TRP A 28 19.15 10.21 8.29
N ASN A 29 19.75 11.09 9.08
CA ASN A 29 19.05 11.77 10.17
C ASN A 29 17.97 12.73 9.63
N ALA A 30 18.26 13.45 8.54
CA ALA A 30 17.27 14.30 7.87
C ALA A 30 16.09 13.48 7.32
N LEU A 31 16.35 12.33 6.70
CA LEU A 31 15.30 11.41 6.23
C LEU A 31 14.49 10.84 7.41
N SER A 32 15.14 10.48 8.50
CA SER A 32 14.46 10.00 9.71
C SER A 32 13.51 11.05 10.29
N GLN A 33 13.93 12.32 10.33
CA GLN A 33 13.07 13.40 10.80
C GLN A 33 11.85 13.57 9.88
N LYS A 34 12.07 13.60 8.56
CA LYS A 34 11.00 13.67 7.56
C LYS A 34 9.98 12.53 7.67
N CYS A 35 10.44 11.31 7.96
CA CYS A 35 9.57 10.18 8.26
C CYS A 35 8.70 10.47 9.50
N SER A 36 9.32 10.90 10.60
CA SER A 36 8.59 11.22 11.84
C SER A 36 7.56 12.32 11.66
N ASP A 37 7.87 13.35 10.86
CA ASP A 37 6.93 14.44 10.55
C ASP A 37 5.69 13.97 9.77
N ASN A 38 5.73 12.77 9.18
CA ASN A 38 4.63 12.14 8.42
C ASN A 38 4.09 10.87 9.10
N ASP A 39 4.26 10.72 10.41
CA ASP A 39 3.84 9.53 11.17
C ASP A 39 4.39 8.20 10.61
N LEU A 40 5.55 8.24 9.95
CA LEU A 40 6.24 7.10 9.35
C LEU A 40 7.52 6.77 10.14
N THR A 41 7.87 5.49 10.22
CA THR A 41 9.16 5.05 10.78
C THR A 41 10.17 4.74 9.67
N MET A 42 11.46 4.90 9.96
CA MET A 42 12.54 4.47 9.06
C MET A 42 12.45 2.97 8.75
N GLU A 43 12.06 2.15 9.72
CA GLU A 43 11.89 0.71 9.54
C GLU A 43 10.77 0.40 8.52
N THR A 44 9.62 1.09 8.62
CA THR A 44 8.54 0.97 7.64
C THR A 44 8.99 1.42 6.26
N LEU A 45 9.65 2.59 6.15
CA LEU A 45 10.12 3.11 4.86
C LEU A 45 11.09 2.14 4.17
N PHE A 46 12.08 1.62 4.89
CA PHE A 46 13.04 0.67 4.33
C PHE A 46 12.39 -0.68 3.99
N SER A 47 11.37 -1.11 4.75
CA SER A 47 10.59 -2.31 4.44
C SER A 47 9.83 -2.14 3.12
N TRP A 48 9.18 -0.99 2.93
CA TRP A 48 8.49 -0.65 1.68
C TRP A 48 9.45 -0.54 0.50
N HIS A 49 10.57 0.17 0.66
CA HIS A 49 11.59 0.28 -0.38
C HIS A 49 12.17 -1.10 -0.74
N LEU A 50 12.42 -1.97 0.24
CA LEU A 50 12.87 -3.33 0.00
C LEU A 50 11.81 -4.18 -0.73
N THR A 51 10.53 -3.98 -0.42
CA THR A 51 9.41 -4.63 -1.13
C THR A 51 9.32 -4.14 -2.57
N TYR A 52 9.59 -2.86 -2.83
CA TYR A 52 9.73 -2.32 -4.17
C TYR A 52 10.91 -2.94 -4.93
N LEU A 53 12.10 -3.01 -4.31
CA LEU A 53 13.29 -3.61 -4.93
C LEU A 53 13.07 -5.10 -5.24
N ASN A 54 12.51 -5.84 -4.29
CA ASN A 54 12.30 -7.27 -4.35
C ASN A 54 10.92 -7.67 -3.84
N PRO A 55 9.89 -7.59 -4.69
CA PRO A 55 8.52 -7.91 -4.30
C PRO A 55 8.33 -9.43 -4.21
N VAL A 56 8.66 -9.97 -3.04
CA VAL A 56 8.52 -11.39 -2.70
C VAL A 56 7.87 -11.54 -1.34
N THR A 57 7.04 -12.57 -1.19
CA THR A 57 6.44 -12.99 0.09
C THR A 57 7.49 -13.78 0.89
N SER A 58 8.54 -13.10 1.36
CA SER A 58 9.65 -13.73 2.07
C SER A 58 9.46 -13.63 3.59
N LYS A 59 9.73 -14.74 4.29
CA LYS A 59 9.85 -14.77 5.75
C LYS A 59 11.27 -14.46 6.24
N GLU A 60 12.19 -14.14 5.33
CA GLU A 60 13.55 -13.79 5.68
C GLU A 60 13.60 -12.46 6.46
N LYS A 61 14.50 -12.39 7.44
CA LYS A 61 14.71 -11.19 8.25
C LYS A 61 15.08 -10.00 7.36
N MET A 62 14.43 -8.86 7.61
CA MET A 62 14.61 -7.62 6.85
C MET A 62 16.07 -7.19 6.72
N GLU A 63 16.84 -7.22 7.82
CA GLU A 63 18.27 -6.88 7.85
C GLU A 63 19.07 -7.68 6.79
N LYS A 64 18.89 -9.00 6.74
CA LYS A 64 19.57 -9.86 5.76
C LYS A 64 19.19 -9.48 4.33
N ARG A 65 17.89 -9.24 4.09
CA ARG A 65 17.39 -8.82 2.78
C ARG A 65 17.96 -7.46 2.36
N LEU A 66 18.08 -6.51 3.29
CA LEU A 66 18.68 -5.20 3.03
C LEU A 66 20.14 -5.33 2.59
N VAL A 67 20.95 -6.09 3.34
CA VAL A 67 22.37 -6.34 2.98
C VAL A 67 22.49 -7.06 1.64
N THR A 68 21.69 -8.11 1.41
CA THR A 68 21.69 -8.84 0.13
C THR A 68 21.34 -7.93 -1.04
N TRP A 69 20.30 -7.11 -0.91
CA TRP A 69 19.86 -6.24 -2.01
C TRP A 69 20.77 -5.04 -2.23
N PHE A 70 21.39 -4.51 -1.17
CA PHE A 70 22.45 -3.53 -1.32
C PHE A 70 23.60 -4.07 -2.17
N LYS A 71 24.07 -5.29 -1.88
CA LYS A 71 25.13 -5.96 -2.66
C LYS A 71 24.69 -6.22 -4.11
N ASN A 72 23.46 -6.71 -4.32
CA ASN A 72 22.94 -7.01 -5.66
C ASN A 72 22.77 -5.75 -6.53
N LEU A 73 22.44 -4.59 -5.94
CA LEU A 73 22.31 -3.34 -6.67
C LEU A 73 23.66 -2.78 -7.14
N ASN A 74 24.77 -3.20 -6.50
CA ASN A 74 26.12 -2.72 -6.81
C ASN A 74 26.22 -1.19 -6.86
N LYS A 75 25.62 -0.52 -5.87
CA LYS A 75 25.61 0.94 -5.71
C LYS A 75 26.44 1.34 -4.50
N THR A 76 26.97 2.57 -4.51
CA THR A 76 27.57 3.14 -3.30
C THR A 76 26.50 3.36 -2.20
N PRO A 77 26.88 3.40 -0.92
CA PRO A 77 25.95 3.69 0.18
C PRO A 77 25.14 4.99 -0.01
N LEU A 78 25.76 6.04 -0.55
CA LEU A 78 25.11 7.34 -0.80
C LEU A 78 24.10 7.28 -1.96
N GLU A 79 24.36 6.47 -2.99
CA GLU A 79 23.43 6.21 -4.10
C GLU A 79 22.28 5.29 -3.68
N TYR A 80 22.55 4.29 -2.84
CA TYR A 80 21.50 3.47 -2.25
C TYR A 80 20.54 4.34 -1.43
N LEU A 81 21.08 5.16 -0.51
CA LEU A 81 20.27 6.07 0.29
C LEU A 81 19.49 7.07 -0.58
N LYS A 82 20.08 7.53 -1.70
CA LYS A 82 19.36 8.37 -2.67
C LYS A 82 18.13 7.67 -3.24
N GLY A 83 18.23 6.36 -3.56
CA GLY A 83 17.07 5.58 -4.00
C GLY A 83 15.97 5.49 -2.94
N VAL A 84 16.33 5.38 -1.65
CA VAL A 84 15.36 5.40 -0.55
C VAL A 84 14.70 6.77 -0.42
N GLU A 85 15.47 7.86 -0.52
CA GLU A 85 14.93 9.23 -0.51
C GLU A 85 13.98 9.48 -1.70
N ASP A 86 14.30 8.97 -2.88
CA ASP A 86 13.43 9.09 -4.06
C ASP A 86 12.12 8.31 -3.85
N PHE A 87 12.18 7.13 -3.23
CA PHE A 87 11.00 6.37 -2.83
C PHE A 87 10.16 7.11 -1.77
N TYR A 88 10.81 7.74 -0.79
CA TYR A 88 10.12 8.58 0.21
C TYR A 88 9.41 9.78 -0.44
N ASN A 89 10.03 10.46 -1.40
CA ASN A 89 9.38 11.56 -2.12
C ASN A 89 8.13 11.07 -2.88
N ALA A 90 8.21 9.91 -3.53
CA ALA A 90 7.03 9.30 -4.15
C ALA A 90 5.94 8.96 -3.13
N TYR A 91 6.31 8.55 -1.91
CA TYR A 91 5.35 8.35 -0.83
C TYR A 91 4.68 9.67 -0.39
N CYS A 92 5.42 10.77 -0.29
CA CYS A 92 4.83 12.09 -0.01
C CYS A 92 3.81 12.47 -1.09
N GLU A 93 4.12 12.26 -2.37
CA GLU A 93 3.17 12.50 -3.47
C GLU A 93 1.90 11.63 -3.34
N VAL A 94 2.02 10.38 -2.86
CA VAL A 94 0.86 9.52 -2.57
C VAL A 94 -0.01 10.10 -1.45
N LEU A 95 0.59 10.66 -0.39
CA LEU A 95 -0.16 11.30 0.70
C LEU A 95 -0.91 12.55 0.24
N GLU A 96 -0.37 13.27 -0.73
CA GLU A 96 -0.94 14.50 -1.27
C GLU A 96 -2.06 14.25 -2.31
N MET A 97 -2.31 13.00 -2.71
CA MET A 97 -3.38 12.69 -3.66
C MET A 97 -4.77 12.95 -3.06
N GLN A 98 -5.53 13.86 -3.69
CA GLN A 98 -6.87 14.28 -3.26
C GLN A 98 -7.98 13.90 -4.23
N ASP A 99 -7.79 12.86 -5.05
CA ASP A 99 -8.88 12.33 -5.88
C ASP A 99 -9.67 11.25 -5.14
N ARG A 100 -10.91 11.05 -5.60
CA ARG A 100 -11.85 10.05 -5.06
C ARG A 100 -11.21 8.66 -4.87
N HIS A 101 -10.45 8.17 -5.85
CA HIS A 101 -9.86 6.84 -5.76
C HIS A 101 -8.72 6.79 -4.74
N ALA A 102 -7.89 7.85 -4.65
CA ALA A 102 -6.88 7.93 -3.60
C ALA A 102 -7.51 7.92 -2.19
N HIS A 103 -8.59 8.66 -1.98
CA HIS A 103 -9.31 8.63 -0.71
C HIS A 103 -9.90 7.25 -0.40
N LEU A 104 -10.53 6.57 -1.37
CA LEU A 104 -10.99 5.19 -1.21
C LEU A 104 -9.85 4.24 -0.82
N LEU A 105 -8.70 4.34 -1.50
CA LEU A 105 -7.51 3.54 -1.21
C LEU A 105 -6.94 3.84 0.18
N SER A 106 -7.03 5.07 0.68
CA SER A 106 -6.53 5.45 2.01
C SER A 106 -7.23 4.76 3.18
N TYR A 107 -8.43 4.19 2.99
CA TYR A 107 -9.08 3.37 4.02
C TYR A 107 -8.44 1.98 4.19
N LYS A 108 -7.58 1.58 3.26
CA LYS A 108 -6.85 0.32 3.30
C LYS A 108 -5.51 0.56 3.99
N ASP A 109 -5.45 0.13 5.24
CA ASP A 109 -4.19 -0.11 5.92
C ASP A 109 -3.52 -1.34 5.26
N ASP A 110 -2.65 -1.15 4.27
CA ASP A 110 -1.89 -2.21 3.58
C ASP A 110 -0.59 -1.66 2.98
N ASP A 111 0.55 -2.13 3.51
CA ASP A 111 1.89 -1.75 3.04
C ASP A 111 2.09 -1.96 1.54
N HIS A 112 1.55 -3.05 0.99
CA HIS A 112 1.72 -3.33 -0.44
C HIS A 112 0.99 -2.32 -1.31
N LEU A 113 -0.14 -1.76 -0.83
CA LEU A 113 -0.87 -0.74 -1.57
C LEU A 113 -0.02 0.53 -1.69
N CYS A 114 0.62 0.94 -0.59
CA CYS A 114 1.56 2.06 -0.59
C CYS A 114 2.69 1.82 -1.60
N VAL A 115 3.32 0.65 -1.55
CA VAL A 115 4.41 0.29 -2.48
C VAL A 115 3.94 0.30 -3.94
N ILE A 116 2.74 -0.21 -4.24
CA ILE A 116 2.15 -0.17 -5.58
C ILE A 116 2.00 1.28 -6.06
N LEU A 117 1.40 2.15 -5.25
CA LEU A 117 1.19 3.56 -5.61
C LEU A 117 2.51 4.31 -5.83
N CYS A 118 3.50 4.11 -4.94
CA CYS A 118 4.84 4.66 -5.14
C CYS A 118 5.49 4.12 -6.42
N THR A 119 5.31 2.83 -6.74
CA THR A 119 5.87 2.22 -7.96
C THR A 119 5.28 2.86 -9.22
N ILE A 120 3.97 3.15 -9.23
CA ILE A 120 3.30 3.83 -10.34
C ILE A 120 3.95 5.20 -10.60
N LEU A 121 4.18 5.98 -9.55
CA LEU A 121 4.81 7.31 -9.65
C LEU A 121 6.28 7.23 -10.10
N LEU A 122 7.07 6.37 -9.45
CA LEU A 122 8.49 6.19 -9.75
C LEU A 122 8.74 5.73 -11.19
N HIS A 123 7.82 4.94 -11.77
CA HIS A 123 7.92 4.45 -13.14
C HIS A 123 7.27 5.36 -14.18
N ARG A 124 6.73 6.53 -13.77
CA ARG A 124 6.21 7.60 -14.62
C ARG A 124 5.11 7.13 -15.58
N TYR A 125 4.10 6.44 -15.04
CA TYR A 125 2.87 6.19 -15.79
C TYR A 125 2.19 7.52 -16.13
N SER A 126 1.44 7.55 -17.24
CA SER A 126 0.69 8.74 -17.66
C SER A 126 -0.43 9.07 -16.67
N ASP A 127 -0.89 10.32 -16.60
CA ASP A 127 -2.00 10.71 -15.72
C ASP A 127 -3.27 9.86 -15.98
N GLN A 128 -3.52 9.53 -17.25
CA GLN A 128 -4.61 8.64 -17.64
C GLN A 128 -4.42 7.23 -17.07
N ASP A 129 -3.22 6.65 -17.20
CA ASP A 129 -2.93 5.33 -16.66
C ASP A 129 -2.94 5.32 -15.13
N ILE A 130 -2.44 6.37 -14.48
CA ILE A 130 -2.50 6.53 -13.03
C ILE A 130 -3.95 6.51 -12.55
N GLY A 131 -4.84 7.23 -13.22
CA GLY A 131 -6.28 7.22 -12.94
C GLY A 131 -6.87 5.81 -13.09
N ALA A 132 -6.60 5.15 -14.22
CA ALA A 132 -7.12 3.80 -14.50
C ALA A 132 -6.57 2.73 -13.53
N LEU A 133 -5.30 2.83 -13.13
CA LEU A 133 -4.68 1.95 -12.15
C LEU A 133 -5.28 2.15 -10.76
N LYS A 134 -5.50 3.40 -10.32
CA LYS A 134 -6.18 3.65 -9.04
C LYS A 134 -7.60 3.09 -9.03
N GLU A 135 -8.37 3.29 -10.10
CA GLU A 135 -9.70 2.70 -10.23
C GLU A 135 -9.66 1.16 -10.17
N LEU A 136 -8.71 0.53 -10.88
CA LEU A 136 -8.49 -0.91 -10.83
C LEU A 136 -8.14 -1.38 -9.41
N LEU A 137 -7.28 -0.65 -8.69
CA LEU A 137 -6.91 -0.96 -7.31
C LEU A 137 -8.10 -0.82 -6.35
N VAL A 138 -8.97 0.18 -6.52
CA VAL A 138 -10.22 0.28 -5.75
C VAL A 138 -11.05 -0.99 -5.99
N LYS A 139 -11.27 -1.39 -7.24
CA LYS A 139 -12.02 -2.62 -7.58
C LYS A 139 -11.38 -3.86 -6.93
N PHE A 140 -10.06 -3.98 -7.02
CA PHE A 140 -9.31 -5.09 -6.43
C PHE A 140 -9.48 -5.16 -4.91
N TYR A 141 -9.12 -4.09 -4.20
CA TYR A 141 -9.08 -4.08 -2.73
C TYR A 141 -10.47 -4.10 -2.09
N TYR A 142 -11.48 -3.48 -2.70
CA TYR A 142 -12.82 -3.46 -2.13
C TYR A 142 -13.58 -4.77 -2.37
N GLN A 143 -13.45 -5.39 -3.55
CA GLN A 143 -14.04 -6.72 -3.76
C GLN A 143 -13.38 -7.76 -2.85
N ASP A 144 -12.06 -7.70 -2.69
CA ASP A 144 -11.31 -8.55 -1.77
C ASP A 144 -11.77 -8.36 -0.30
N TRP A 145 -11.95 -7.09 0.11
CA TRP A 145 -12.44 -6.75 1.45
C TRP A 145 -13.87 -7.24 1.69
N VAL A 146 -14.78 -7.00 0.74
CA VAL A 146 -16.15 -7.47 0.84
C VAL A 146 -16.21 -9.00 0.83
N ALA A 147 -15.34 -9.68 0.07
CA ALA A 147 -15.22 -11.14 0.08
C ALA A 147 -14.61 -11.73 1.37
N GLY A 148 -14.29 -10.88 2.37
CA GLY A 148 -13.78 -11.29 3.67
C GLY A 148 -12.35 -11.81 3.66
N GLN A 149 -11.56 -11.46 2.64
CA GLN A 149 -10.18 -11.92 2.55
C GLN A 149 -9.23 -11.11 3.43
N THR A 150 -8.06 -11.70 3.70
CA THR A 150 -7.00 -11.10 4.52
C THR A 150 -5.89 -10.54 3.65
N LYS A 151 -5.03 -9.67 4.23
CA LYS A 151 -3.84 -9.12 3.54
C LYS A 151 -2.97 -10.25 2.96
N ASN A 152 -2.78 -11.33 3.74
CA ASN A 152 -1.97 -12.48 3.35
C ASN A 152 -2.52 -13.21 2.10
N THR A 153 -3.84 -13.23 1.88
CA THR A 153 -4.41 -13.89 0.69
C THR A 153 -3.97 -13.19 -0.60
N ARG A 154 -3.84 -11.86 -0.57
CA ARG A 154 -3.53 -11.03 -1.74
C ARG A 154 -2.05 -10.64 -1.88
N GLU A 155 -1.22 -10.91 -0.87
CA GLU A 155 0.20 -10.51 -0.80
C GLU A 155 0.98 -10.84 -2.08
N GLN A 156 0.90 -12.09 -2.56
CA GLN A 156 1.58 -12.52 -3.78
C GLN A 156 1.06 -11.79 -5.03
N THR A 157 -0.24 -11.48 -5.07
CA THR A 157 -0.84 -10.73 -6.18
C THR A 157 -0.32 -9.30 -6.19
N CYS A 158 -0.21 -8.67 -5.03
CA CYS A 158 0.42 -7.35 -4.91
C CYS A 158 1.88 -7.37 -5.36
N CYS A 159 2.66 -8.39 -4.98
CA CYS A 159 4.02 -8.58 -5.46
C CYS A 159 4.10 -8.68 -7.00
N ASN A 160 3.18 -9.45 -7.60
CA ASN A 160 3.09 -9.58 -9.06
C ASN A 160 2.74 -8.24 -9.74
N ILE A 161 1.84 -7.45 -9.14
CA ILE A 161 1.50 -6.10 -9.63
C ILE A 161 2.73 -5.20 -9.58
N ILE A 162 3.49 -5.18 -8.47
CA ILE A 162 4.72 -4.37 -8.34
C ILE A 162 5.73 -4.76 -9.43
N ASN A 163 5.96 -6.07 -9.65
CA ASN A 163 6.85 -6.54 -10.72
C ASN A 163 6.40 -6.06 -12.11
N ALA A 164 5.13 -6.25 -12.44
CA ALA A 164 4.60 -5.82 -13.74
C ALA A 164 4.66 -4.30 -13.93
N LEU A 165 4.43 -3.53 -12.86
CA LEU A 165 4.57 -2.08 -12.91
C LEU A 165 6.02 -1.65 -13.18
N LYS A 166 6.99 -2.30 -12.53
CA LYS A 166 8.42 -2.05 -12.73
C LYS A 166 8.87 -2.35 -14.17
N GLU A 167 8.29 -3.38 -14.77
CA GLU A 167 8.46 -3.73 -16.18
C GLU A 167 7.68 -2.82 -17.15
N LYS A 168 7.02 -1.76 -16.65
CA LYS A 168 6.21 -0.82 -17.43
C LYS A 168 5.10 -1.50 -18.25
N LYS A 169 4.48 -2.55 -17.71
CA LYS A 169 3.37 -3.24 -18.37
C LYS A 169 2.12 -2.35 -18.42
N SER A 170 1.33 -2.51 -19.47
CA SER A 170 0.06 -1.77 -19.64
C SER A 170 -0.95 -2.04 -18.50
N VAL A 171 -1.88 -1.12 -18.32
CA VAL A 171 -3.01 -1.27 -17.37
C VAL A 171 -3.77 -2.57 -17.60
N GLU A 172 -3.93 -3.01 -18.84
CA GLU A 172 -4.59 -4.27 -19.21
C GLU A 172 -3.85 -5.51 -18.69
N ASN A 173 -2.52 -5.49 -18.75
CA ASN A 173 -1.69 -6.54 -18.17
C ASN A 173 -1.86 -6.58 -16.65
N ILE A 174 -1.83 -5.43 -15.97
CA ILE A 174 -2.10 -5.35 -14.53
C ILE A 174 -3.50 -5.86 -14.19
N ALA A 175 -4.51 -5.50 -14.99
CA ALA A 175 -5.87 -5.98 -14.84
C ALA A 175 -5.98 -7.50 -15.01
N SER A 176 -5.17 -8.11 -15.89
CA SER A 176 -5.11 -9.57 -16.04
C SER A 176 -4.63 -10.27 -14.77
N ILE A 177 -3.66 -9.68 -14.05
CA ILE A 177 -3.16 -10.20 -12.76
C ILE A 177 -4.28 -10.18 -11.71
N VAL A 178 -5.03 -9.07 -11.62
CA VAL A 178 -6.18 -8.93 -10.72
C VAL A 178 -7.30 -9.93 -11.09
N LYS A 179 -7.60 -10.10 -12.38
CA LYS A 179 -8.61 -11.07 -12.84
C LYS A 179 -8.23 -12.51 -12.48
N LYS A 180 -6.96 -12.87 -12.65
CA LYS A 180 -6.45 -14.18 -12.24
C LYS A 180 -6.66 -14.40 -10.75
N TYR A 181 -6.32 -13.42 -9.91
CA TYR A 181 -6.56 -13.48 -8.48
C TYR A 181 -8.05 -13.68 -8.12
N PHE A 182 -8.94 -12.93 -8.77
CA PHE A 182 -10.39 -13.05 -8.54
C PHE A 182 -10.91 -14.45 -8.87
N LYS A 183 -10.40 -15.07 -9.94
CA LYS A 183 -10.71 -16.44 -10.30
C LYS A 183 -10.15 -17.43 -9.28
N ASP A 184 -8.86 -17.35 -8.98
CA ASP A 184 -8.16 -18.32 -8.13
C ASP A 184 -8.67 -18.33 -6.68
N LYS A 185 -9.17 -17.19 -6.18
CA LYS A 185 -9.70 -17.05 -4.81
C LYS A 185 -11.24 -17.01 -4.74
N ASN A 186 -11.94 -17.20 -5.86
CA ASN A 186 -13.39 -17.10 -5.98
C ASN A 186 -13.94 -15.77 -5.40
N ILE A 187 -13.23 -14.67 -5.61
CA ILE A 187 -13.57 -13.36 -5.02
C ILE A 187 -14.95 -12.91 -5.48
N THR A 188 -15.21 -12.96 -6.78
CA THR A 188 -16.50 -12.52 -7.34
C THR A 188 -17.69 -13.31 -6.79
N GLN A 189 -17.51 -14.61 -6.55
CA GLN A 189 -18.57 -15.45 -5.98
C GLN A 189 -18.83 -15.08 -4.52
N ARG A 190 -17.77 -15.01 -3.70
CA ARG A 190 -17.87 -14.62 -2.29
C ARG A 190 -18.42 -13.20 -2.10
N PHE A 191 -18.03 -12.29 -2.99
CA PHE A 191 -18.56 -10.93 -3.05
C PHE A 191 -20.08 -10.94 -3.23
N LYS A 192 -20.60 -11.71 -4.20
CA LYS A 192 -22.04 -11.85 -4.44
C LYS A 192 -22.77 -12.50 -3.26
N GLU A 193 -22.22 -13.58 -2.71
CA GLU A 193 -22.79 -14.28 -1.56
C GLU A 193 -22.92 -13.35 -0.35
N ASN A 194 -21.90 -12.54 -0.08
CA ASN A 194 -21.96 -11.56 1.00
C ASN A 194 -23.00 -10.48 0.71
N LEU A 195 -23.07 -9.93 -0.50
CA LEU A 195 -24.11 -8.96 -0.86
C LEU A 195 -25.54 -9.50 -0.75
N GLN A 196 -25.74 -10.81 -0.91
CA GLN A 196 -27.05 -11.47 -0.83
C GLN A 196 -27.39 -11.99 0.57
N ASP A 197 -26.54 -11.75 1.57
CA ASP A 197 -26.75 -12.22 2.95
C ASP A 197 -27.91 -11.48 3.63
N SER A 198 -29.10 -12.06 3.54
CA SER A 198 -30.34 -11.54 4.12
C SER A 198 -30.32 -11.43 5.65
N ASN A 199 -29.32 -12.02 6.32
CA ASN A 199 -29.14 -11.98 7.77
C ASN A 199 -28.15 -10.91 8.24
N LEU A 200 -27.77 -9.97 7.36
CA LEU A 200 -26.90 -8.83 7.68
C LEU A 200 -27.36 -8.15 8.98
N TYR A 201 -28.60 -7.65 9.01
CA TYR A 201 -29.15 -6.90 10.16
C TYR A 201 -29.08 -7.70 11.46
N THR A 202 -29.46 -8.99 11.40
CA THR A 202 -29.43 -9.90 12.56
C THR A 202 -28.02 -10.11 13.12
N LYS A 203 -27.00 -10.18 12.25
CA LYS A 203 -25.59 -10.35 12.63
C LYS A 203 -25.00 -9.09 13.31
N PHE A 204 -25.54 -7.90 13.03
CA PHE A 204 -25.10 -6.63 13.65
C PHE A 204 -25.84 -6.29 14.94
N TYR A 205 -27.15 -6.54 15.00
CA TYR A 205 -28.00 -6.07 16.10
C TYR A 205 -28.14 -7.08 17.26
N PHE A 206 -28.15 -8.39 16.99
CA PHE A 206 -28.55 -9.40 17.99
C PHE A 206 -27.39 -10.22 18.58
N ILE A 207 -26.17 -10.12 18.04
CA ILE A 207 -24.99 -10.80 18.60
C ILE A 207 -24.27 -9.79 19.53
N GLY A 208 -24.70 -9.79 20.80
CA GLY A 208 -24.45 -8.73 21.79
C GLY A 208 -23.02 -8.18 21.95
N LYS A 209 -22.95 -6.89 22.31
CA LYS A 209 -21.83 -6.04 22.84
C LYS A 209 -20.43 -6.16 22.22
N SER A 210 -20.19 -7.02 21.24
CA SER A 210 -18.92 -7.10 20.51
C SER A 210 -19.24 -7.25 19.02
N PRO A 211 -19.27 -6.14 18.26
CA PRO A 211 -19.47 -6.23 16.82
C PRO A 211 -18.37 -7.13 16.23
N LYS A 212 -18.75 -8.24 15.59
CA LYS A 212 -17.79 -9.06 14.84
C LYS A 212 -17.09 -8.12 13.86
N LYS A 213 -15.78 -7.94 14.02
CA LYS A 213 -14.90 -7.06 13.21
C LYS A 213 -14.93 -7.29 11.69
N ASN A 214 -15.67 -8.28 11.21
CA ASN A 214 -15.73 -8.69 9.80
C ASN A 214 -17.00 -8.19 9.11
N SER A 215 -17.29 -6.89 9.26
CA SER A 215 -18.37 -6.28 8.50
C SER A 215 -17.88 -5.94 7.09
N TRP A 216 -18.17 -6.82 6.15
CA TRP A 216 -18.08 -6.51 4.72
C TRP A 216 -19.03 -5.36 4.32
N LEU A 217 -19.94 -4.92 5.20
CA LEU A 217 -20.80 -3.74 4.99
C LEU A 217 -19.98 -2.45 4.97
N LYS A 218 -18.96 -2.32 5.83
CA LYS A 218 -18.14 -1.10 5.90
C LYS A 218 -17.54 -0.68 4.54
N PRO A 219 -16.86 -1.54 3.79
CA PRO A 219 -16.38 -1.17 2.46
C PRO A 219 -17.49 -0.75 1.49
N ILE A 220 -18.71 -1.31 1.61
CA ILE A 220 -19.83 -0.94 0.75
C ILE A 220 -20.34 0.45 1.11
N LEU A 221 -20.55 0.74 2.40
CA LEU A 221 -21.00 2.07 2.84
C LEU A 221 -20.01 3.15 2.38
N ILE A 222 -18.71 2.88 2.50
CA ILE A 222 -17.66 3.78 1.98
C ILE A 222 -17.81 3.98 0.47
N LEU A 223 -18.03 2.92 -0.30
CA LEU A 223 -18.22 3.05 -1.76
C LEU A 223 -19.48 3.87 -2.09
N VAL A 224 -20.61 3.55 -1.46
CA VAL A 224 -21.88 4.26 -1.69
C VAL A 224 -21.70 5.75 -1.43
N GLU A 225 -21.13 6.11 -0.28
CA GLU A 225 -20.94 7.51 0.09
C GLU A 225 -20.09 8.29 -0.93
N TYR A 226 -18.95 7.72 -1.34
CA TYR A 226 -18.05 8.38 -2.30
C TYR A 226 -18.59 8.43 -3.74
N PHE A 227 -19.46 7.49 -4.13
CA PHE A 227 -20.04 7.45 -5.48
C PHE A 227 -21.41 8.13 -5.59
N MET A 228 -22.12 8.30 -4.47
CA MET A 228 -23.36 9.08 -4.38
C MET A 228 -23.09 10.58 -4.20
N SER A 229 -21.90 10.96 -3.73
CA SER A 229 -21.50 12.36 -3.67
C SER A 229 -21.29 12.95 -5.07
N ASP A 230 -21.94 14.08 -5.34
CA ASP A 230 -21.75 14.88 -6.56
C ASP A 230 -20.37 15.56 -6.62
N ASP A 231 -19.61 15.55 -5.51
CA ASP A 231 -18.26 16.10 -5.48
C ASP A 231 -17.27 15.21 -6.25
N SER A 232 -16.54 15.83 -7.17
CA SER A 232 -15.45 15.18 -7.90
C SER A 232 -14.24 14.86 -7.02
N LYS A 233 -14.06 15.59 -5.91
CA LYS A 233 -12.97 15.45 -4.94
C LYS A 233 -13.54 15.47 -3.51
N PRO A 234 -14.37 14.47 -3.15
CA PRO A 234 -15.01 14.44 -1.85
C PRO A 234 -13.94 14.36 -0.76
N LYS A 235 -14.09 15.16 0.29
CA LYS A 235 -13.17 15.12 1.44
C LYS A 235 -13.12 13.72 2.05
N ARG A 236 -11.95 13.34 2.56
CA ARG A 236 -11.82 12.07 3.29
C ARG A 236 -12.75 12.05 4.49
N ILE A 237 -13.70 11.13 4.50
CA ILE A 237 -14.64 10.94 5.60
C ILE A 237 -13.91 10.27 6.76
N GLU A 238 -14.04 10.84 7.96
CA GLU A 238 -13.45 10.26 9.16
C GLU A 238 -14.07 8.89 9.48
N LYS A 239 -13.26 7.99 10.04
CA LYS A 239 -13.62 6.56 10.17
C LYS A 239 -14.83 6.30 11.09
N ASN A 240 -15.26 7.32 11.84
CA ASN A 240 -16.36 7.31 12.81
C ASN A 240 -17.62 8.05 12.32
N ASP A 241 -17.54 8.77 11.20
CA ASP A 241 -18.64 9.63 10.69
C ASP A 241 -19.54 8.92 9.68
N PHE A 242 -19.46 7.58 9.61
CA PHE A 242 -20.35 6.82 8.74
C PHE A 242 -21.75 6.82 9.34
N HIS A 243 -22.60 7.74 8.89
CA HIS A 243 -24.01 7.76 9.22
C HIS A 243 -24.73 6.61 8.51
N VAL A 244 -24.73 5.43 9.14
CA VAL A 244 -25.45 4.23 8.67
C VAL A 244 -26.93 4.54 8.42
N GLU A 245 -27.49 5.50 9.17
CA GLU A 245 -28.87 5.99 9.11
C GLU A 245 -29.23 6.75 7.82
N HIS A 246 -28.23 7.26 7.08
CA HIS A 246 -28.46 7.92 5.78
C HIS A 246 -28.42 6.96 4.59
N ILE A 247 -27.88 5.74 4.78
CA ILE A 247 -27.67 4.77 3.70
C ILE A 247 -28.67 3.60 3.76
N LEU A 248 -29.17 3.26 4.95
CA LEU A 248 -30.21 2.25 5.13
C LEU A 248 -31.49 2.93 5.64
N PRO A 249 -32.66 2.70 5.00
CA PRO A 249 -33.94 3.25 5.44
C PRO A 249 -34.41 2.70 6.80
#